data_AF-A0A440YDY4-F1
#
_entry.id   AF-A0A440YDY4-F1
#
_cell.length_a   1.000
_cell.length_b   1.000
_cell.length_c   1.000
_cell.angle_alpha   90.00
_cell.angle_beta   90.00
_cell.angle_gamma   90.00
#
_symmetry.space_group_name_H-M   'P 1'
#
loop_
_entity.id
_entity.type
_entity.pdbx_description
1 polymer ?
#
loop_
_entity_poly.entity_id
_entity_poly.type
_entity_poly.pdbx_seq_one_letter_code
_entity_poly.pdbx_strand_id
1 'polypeptide(L)'
;CLNWVENMRVAMDAVGAEGKLVEAAICYTGDILDPARAKYDLKYYVGLAKELEAAGAHIIAVKDMAGLLKPAAARVLFKALREATDLPIHFHTHDTSGLSAATVLAAVESGADAIDAAMDSFSGNTSQPCLGSIVEALKGTERDPGLDPQWIRHISFYWEAVRNQYAAFESDLKGPASEVYLHEMPGGQFTNLKEQARSLGLETRWHEVAQAYHDVNLMFGDIVKVTPSSKVVGDMALMMVSQDLTVADVENPAKDIAFPDSVVSMLRGDLGQSPGGWPAALQKKALKGEKPITVRPGSLLKPADLKASRKDIETKLERKLSEYEFASWLMYPKVFTDFAAAQETYGPVSVLPTPTYFYGMKSEDEIFLDIEKGKTLVVRCQAFGDVDDKGMVTVFFELNGQPRRVKVPDRAHGASAAKVRRKAEPGNEGHVGAPMPGVVSTLAVAPGQAVKAGDVLLSIEAMKMETALHAERDGEIAEVLVKAGDQIDAKDLLAVLKYQESKSDNVS
;
A
#
# COMPACT_ATOMS: atom_id res chain seq x y z
N CYS A 1 5.93 7.95 11.50
CA CYS A 1 4.53 8.37 11.24
C CYS A 1 3.95 9.32 12.29
N LEU A 2 4.44 9.37 13.53
CA LEU A 2 3.90 10.22 14.60
C LEU A 2 4.89 11.29 15.11
N ASN A 3 5.97 11.58 14.37
CA ASN A 3 7.06 12.47 14.81
C ASN A 3 7.69 12.09 16.17
N TRP A 4 7.73 10.80 16.47
CA TRP A 4 8.29 10.30 17.71
C TRP A 4 9.77 9.92 17.54
N VAL A 5 10.66 10.80 18.00
CA VAL A 5 12.12 10.69 17.81
C VAL A 5 12.68 9.38 18.36
N GLU A 6 12.19 8.92 19.52
CA GLU A 6 12.65 7.65 20.12
C GLU A 6 12.48 6.46 19.16
N ASN A 7 11.43 6.46 18.33
CA ASN A 7 11.25 5.40 17.34
C ASN A 7 12.18 5.53 16.13
N MET A 8 12.70 6.73 15.85
CA MET A 8 13.64 6.99 14.76
C MET A 8 15.07 6.58 15.09
N ARG A 9 15.45 6.63 16.39
CA ARG A 9 16.83 6.37 16.85
C ARG A 9 17.45 5.10 16.30
N VAL A 10 16.72 3.98 16.28
CA VAL A 10 17.26 2.70 15.79
C VAL A 10 17.74 2.78 14.34
N ALA A 11 17.01 3.48 13.48
CA ALA A 11 17.40 3.65 12.09
C ALA A 11 18.52 4.70 11.97
N MET A 12 18.42 5.81 12.70
CA MET A 12 19.43 6.88 12.70
C MET A 12 20.79 6.37 13.15
N ASP A 13 20.84 5.64 14.28
CA ASP A 13 22.06 5.08 14.85
C ASP A 13 22.70 4.05 13.90
N ALA A 14 21.89 3.20 13.27
CA ALA A 14 22.40 2.21 12.31
C ALA A 14 22.99 2.87 11.06
N VAL A 15 22.30 3.87 10.49
CA VAL A 15 22.78 4.63 9.32
C VAL A 15 24.06 5.41 9.66
N GLY A 16 24.10 6.03 10.85
CA GLY A 16 25.27 6.74 11.36
C GLY A 16 26.47 5.81 11.58
N ALA A 17 26.25 4.63 12.15
CA ALA A 17 27.30 3.63 12.36
C ALA A 17 27.92 3.12 11.05
N GLU A 18 27.14 3.07 9.95
CA GLU A 18 27.60 2.72 8.61
C GLU A 18 28.28 3.91 7.87
N GLY A 19 28.48 5.04 8.56
CA GLY A 19 29.12 6.24 8.00
C GLY A 19 28.31 6.88 6.86
N LYS A 20 26.97 6.72 6.89
CA LYS A 20 26.05 7.29 5.89
C LYS A 20 25.39 8.56 6.40
N LEU A 21 24.74 9.30 5.50
CA LEU A 21 24.04 10.53 5.81
C LEU A 21 22.73 10.23 6.54
N VAL A 22 22.47 10.94 7.64
CA VAL A 22 21.29 10.75 8.49
C VAL A 22 20.39 11.96 8.26
N GLU A 23 19.43 11.83 7.36
CA GLU A 23 18.37 12.82 7.17
C GLU A 23 17.20 12.47 8.08
N ALA A 24 16.97 13.30 9.11
CA ALA A 24 15.92 13.09 10.08
C ALA A 24 14.69 13.93 9.74
N ALA A 25 13.54 13.29 9.57
CA ALA A 25 12.36 13.92 9.02
C ALA A 25 11.30 14.30 10.06
N ILE A 26 10.86 15.55 10.01
CA ILE A 26 9.70 16.09 10.72
C ILE A 26 8.52 16.12 9.73
N CYS A 27 7.48 15.34 10.01
CA CYS A 27 6.25 15.37 9.21
C CYS A 27 5.42 16.61 9.59
N TYR A 28 5.08 17.45 8.61
CA TYR A 28 4.26 18.64 8.81
C TYR A 28 2.76 18.30 8.78
N THR A 29 1.98 18.86 9.71
CA THR A 29 0.52 18.73 9.78
C THR A 29 -0.10 19.98 10.40
N GLY A 30 -1.40 20.21 10.19
CA GLY A 30 -2.08 21.39 10.72
C GLY A 30 -1.67 22.68 9.99
N ASP A 31 -1.80 23.79 10.69
CA ASP A 31 -1.39 25.11 10.21
C ASP A 31 -0.81 25.91 11.38
N ILE A 32 0.48 26.23 11.32
CA ILE A 32 1.17 26.98 12.39
C ILE A 32 0.66 28.41 12.54
N LEU A 33 -0.11 28.90 11.56
CA LEU A 33 -0.72 30.23 11.59
C LEU A 33 -2.17 30.19 12.10
N ASP A 34 -2.73 29.00 12.36
CA ASP A 34 -4.06 28.85 12.93
C ASP A 34 -3.99 28.67 14.45
N PRO A 35 -4.35 29.70 15.26
CA PRO A 35 -4.34 29.59 16.71
C PRO A 35 -5.36 28.56 17.25
N ALA A 36 -6.40 28.21 16.48
CA ALA A 36 -7.35 27.18 16.87
C ALA A 36 -6.75 25.76 16.80
N ARG A 37 -5.63 25.60 16.09
CA ARG A 37 -4.90 24.34 15.93
C ARG A 37 -3.48 24.37 16.50
N ALA A 38 -3.31 25.06 17.64
CA ALA A 38 -2.02 25.28 18.31
C ALA A 38 -1.31 24.01 18.87
N LYS A 39 -1.86 22.79 18.70
CA LYS A 39 -1.18 21.55 19.08
C LYS A 39 0.15 21.38 18.33
N TYR A 40 0.15 21.72 17.05
CA TYR A 40 1.31 21.64 16.16
C TYR A 40 1.79 23.05 15.81
N ASP A 41 2.13 23.83 16.83
CA ASP A 41 2.60 25.21 16.68
C ASP A 41 4.08 25.31 16.23
N LEU A 42 4.57 26.54 16.07
CA LEU A 42 5.97 26.79 15.70
C LEU A 42 6.96 26.21 16.72
N LYS A 43 6.63 26.24 18.03
CA LYS A 43 7.50 25.74 19.10
C LYS A 43 7.66 24.23 19.02
N TYR A 44 6.59 23.52 18.68
CA TYR A 44 6.61 22.08 18.45
C TYR A 44 7.64 21.71 17.36
N TYR A 45 7.60 22.36 16.20
CA TYR A 45 8.51 22.07 15.08
C TYR A 45 9.97 22.42 15.41
N VAL A 46 10.22 23.58 16.03
CA VAL A 46 11.56 23.98 16.46
C VAL A 46 12.12 23.04 17.53
N GLY A 47 11.28 22.57 18.46
CA GLY A 47 11.65 21.61 19.48
C GLY A 47 12.09 20.27 18.88
N LEU A 48 11.33 19.75 17.91
CA LEU A 48 11.69 18.51 17.20
C LEU A 48 13.00 18.63 16.44
N ALA A 49 13.25 19.75 15.76
CA ALA A 49 14.51 19.94 15.04
C ALA A 49 15.72 19.83 15.98
N LYS A 50 15.65 20.45 17.16
CA LYS A 50 16.70 20.36 18.19
C LYS A 50 16.85 18.95 18.75
N GLU A 51 15.74 18.23 18.95
CA GLU A 51 15.76 16.86 19.44
C GLU A 51 16.42 15.91 18.42
N LEU A 52 16.11 16.09 17.12
CA LEU A 52 16.70 15.32 16.04
C LEU A 52 18.19 15.61 15.84
N GLU A 53 18.60 16.89 15.91
CA GLU A 53 20.00 17.28 15.91
C GLU A 53 20.76 16.63 17.07
N ALA A 54 20.22 16.70 18.29
CA ALA A 54 20.80 16.04 19.46
C ALA A 54 20.80 14.50 19.34
N ALA A 55 19.94 13.92 18.50
CA ALA A 55 19.92 12.50 18.18
C ALA A 55 20.92 12.10 17.08
N GLY A 56 21.71 13.04 16.55
CA GLY A 56 22.75 12.76 15.55
C GLY A 56 22.30 12.92 14.10
N ALA A 57 21.25 13.72 13.84
CA ALA A 57 20.89 14.08 12.47
C ALA A 57 22.02 14.88 11.79
N HIS A 58 22.24 14.60 10.51
CA HIS A 58 23.11 15.38 9.64
C HIS A 58 22.34 16.41 8.81
N ILE A 59 21.06 16.12 8.53
CA ILE A 59 20.12 16.98 7.79
C ILE A 59 18.76 16.93 8.49
N ILE A 60 18.08 18.07 8.59
CA ILE A 60 16.69 18.15 9.04
C ILE A 60 15.77 18.23 7.83
N ALA A 61 14.92 17.24 7.64
CA ALA A 61 13.91 17.26 6.60
C ALA A 61 12.56 17.74 7.14
N VAL A 62 11.93 18.68 6.45
CA VAL A 62 10.52 19.06 6.67
C VAL A 62 9.69 18.35 5.62
N LYS A 63 8.97 17.30 6.03
CA LYS A 63 8.14 16.47 5.16
C LYS A 63 6.67 16.87 5.25
N ASP A 64 6.23 17.70 4.31
CA ASP A 64 4.83 18.04 4.09
C ASP A 64 4.16 17.02 3.14
N MET A 65 3.86 15.85 3.67
CA MET A 65 3.35 14.69 2.90
C MET A 65 1.98 14.91 2.23
N ALA A 66 1.25 15.94 2.63
CA ALA A 66 -0.10 16.24 2.12
C ALA A 66 -0.16 17.59 1.36
N GLY A 67 0.91 18.39 1.32
CA GLY A 67 0.87 19.68 0.65
C GLY A 67 0.10 20.76 1.44
N LEU A 68 0.21 20.72 2.77
CA LEU A 68 -0.50 21.59 3.70
C LEU A 68 0.23 22.90 3.95
N LEU A 69 1.55 22.93 3.80
CA LEU A 69 2.34 24.09 4.16
C LEU A 69 2.05 25.23 3.17
N LYS A 70 1.40 26.29 3.67
CA LYS A 70 1.10 27.49 2.87
C LYS A 70 2.35 28.37 2.74
N PRO A 71 2.48 29.20 1.68
CA PRO A 71 3.65 30.06 1.50
C PRO A 71 3.93 31.01 2.68
N ALA A 72 2.90 31.54 3.33
CA ALA A 72 3.06 32.39 4.51
C ALA A 72 3.61 31.59 5.71
N ALA A 73 3.10 30.37 5.93
CA ALA A 73 3.57 29.48 6.99
C ALA A 73 5.00 29.01 6.72
N ALA A 74 5.37 28.72 5.47
CA ALA A 74 6.74 28.36 5.10
C ALA A 74 7.75 29.44 5.48
N ARG A 75 7.46 30.72 5.22
CA ARG A 75 8.37 31.80 5.60
C ARG A 75 8.64 31.87 7.09
N VAL A 76 7.59 31.68 7.90
CA VAL A 76 7.71 31.68 9.36
C VAL A 76 8.48 30.44 9.85
N LEU A 77 8.10 29.26 9.35
CA LEU A 77 8.70 27.98 9.77
C LEU A 77 10.18 27.91 9.43
N PHE A 78 10.55 28.12 8.16
CA PHE A 78 11.93 27.94 7.70
C PHE A 78 12.87 28.97 8.33
N LYS A 79 12.43 30.21 8.52
CA LYS A 79 13.20 31.21 9.26
C LYS A 79 13.47 30.75 10.70
N ALA A 80 12.44 30.29 11.41
CA ALA A 80 12.60 29.84 12.79
C ALA A 80 13.46 28.57 12.91
N LEU A 81 13.35 27.63 11.95
CA LEU A 81 14.21 26.46 11.88
C LEU A 81 15.66 26.85 11.62
N ARG A 82 15.90 27.79 10.69
CA ARG A 82 17.25 28.27 10.38
C ARG A 82 17.91 28.97 11.57
N GLU A 83 17.13 29.68 12.39
CA GLU A 83 17.59 30.29 13.65
C GLU A 83 17.84 29.25 14.76
N ALA A 84 17.27 28.05 14.64
CA ALA A 84 17.29 27.03 15.71
C ALA A 84 18.38 25.97 15.56
N THR A 85 18.89 25.75 14.36
CA THR A 85 19.91 24.75 14.03
C THR A 85 20.79 25.25 12.89
N ASP A 86 22.03 24.75 12.78
CA ASP A 86 22.94 25.02 11.66
C ASP A 86 22.92 23.90 10.59
N LEU A 87 22.23 22.79 10.86
CA LEU A 87 22.14 21.66 9.93
C LEU A 87 21.42 22.04 8.63
N PRO A 88 21.78 21.47 7.47
CA PRO A 88 21.02 21.67 6.25
C PRO A 88 19.54 21.33 6.42
N ILE A 89 18.66 22.17 5.88
CA ILE A 89 17.21 21.98 5.92
C ILE A 89 16.71 21.56 4.54
N HIS A 90 16.16 20.35 4.44
CA HIS A 90 15.60 19.78 3.22
C HIS A 90 14.07 19.88 3.24
N PHE A 91 13.46 20.53 2.25
CA PHE A 91 12.01 20.67 2.16
C PHE A 91 11.39 19.68 1.16
N HIS A 92 10.45 18.88 1.64
CA HIS A 92 9.62 18.00 0.83
C HIS A 92 8.15 18.41 0.93
N THR A 93 7.47 18.55 -0.22
CA THR A 93 6.02 18.80 -0.27
C THR A 93 5.37 18.11 -1.48
N HIS A 94 4.05 18.12 -1.50
CA HIS A 94 3.22 17.64 -2.61
C HIS A 94 2.37 18.79 -3.16
N ASP A 95 2.14 18.82 -4.47
CA ASP A 95 1.44 19.91 -5.17
C ASP A 95 -0.07 19.67 -5.29
N THR A 96 -0.66 19.02 -4.29
CA THR A 96 -2.06 18.55 -4.33
C THR A 96 -3.03 19.72 -4.38
N SER A 97 -2.71 20.79 -3.67
CA SER A 97 -3.44 22.06 -3.69
C SER A 97 -3.17 22.91 -4.93
N GLY A 98 -2.12 22.60 -5.71
CA GLY A 98 -1.61 23.42 -6.81
C GLY A 98 -0.87 24.69 -6.36
N LEU A 99 -0.58 24.83 -5.05
CA LEU A 99 0.08 26.00 -4.46
C LEU A 99 1.55 25.73 -4.11
N SER A 100 2.03 24.49 -4.20
CA SER A 100 3.24 24.07 -3.50
C SER A 100 4.52 24.59 -4.15
N ALA A 101 4.52 24.90 -5.46
CA ALA A 101 5.63 25.64 -6.07
C ALA A 101 5.84 27.01 -5.41
N ALA A 102 4.77 27.73 -5.06
CA ALA A 102 4.88 29.00 -4.35
C ALA A 102 5.38 28.81 -2.90
N THR A 103 5.00 27.69 -2.26
CA THR A 103 5.52 27.32 -0.93
C THR A 103 7.01 26.99 -0.99
N VAL A 104 7.46 26.27 -2.01
CA VAL A 104 8.87 25.96 -2.23
C VAL A 104 9.69 27.25 -2.39
N LEU A 105 9.26 28.18 -3.25
CA LEU A 105 9.94 29.46 -3.41
C LEU A 105 10.02 30.25 -2.10
N ALA A 106 8.92 30.27 -1.33
CA ALA A 106 8.89 30.90 -0.01
C ALA A 106 9.86 30.24 1.00
N ALA A 107 10.03 28.92 0.96
CA ALA A 107 10.98 28.19 1.79
C ALA A 107 12.44 28.48 1.37
N VAL A 108 12.73 28.52 0.07
CA VAL A 108 14.06 28.87 -0.49
C VAL A 108 14.47 30.29 -0.08
N GLU A 109 13.55 31.25 -0.20
CA GLU A 109 13.73 32.63 0.28
C GLU A 109 14.06 32.69 1.79
N SER A 110 13.58 31.71 2.55
CA SER A 110 13.62 31.71 4.02
C SER A 110 14.68 30.78 4.61
N GLY A 111 15.55 30.21 3.78
CA GLY A 111 16.71 29.46 4.26
C GLY A 111 16.66 27.93 4.08
N ALA A 112 15.73 27.40 3.28
CA ALA A 112 15.83 26.00 2.83
C ALA A 112 17.11 25.79 2.01
N ASP A 113 17.80 24.66 2.25
CA ASP A 113 19.06 24.31 1.59
C ASP A 113 18.85 23.32 0.43
N ALA A 114 17.81 22.49 0.51
CA ALA A 114 17.41 21.56 -0.53
C ALA A 114 15.88 21.50 -0.64
N ILE A 115 15.39 21.12 -1.82
CA ILE A 115 13.96 20.95 -2.10
C ILE A 115 13.74 19.68 -2.94
N ASP A 116 12.65 18.98 -2.69
CA ASP A 116 12.19 17.89 -3.56
C ASP A 116 11.26 18.43 -4.65
N ALA A 117 11.56 18.08 -5.91
CA ALA A 117 10.76 18.42 -7.09
C ALA A 117 10.70 17.25 -8.08
N ALA A 118 9.69 17.20 -8.94
CA ALA A 118 9.52 16.15 -9.94
C ALA A 118 9.75 16.68 -11.36
N MET A 119 10.18 15.79 -12.27
CA MET A 119 10.20 16.09 -13.71
C MET A 119 8.81 16.52 -14.18
N ASP A 120 8.74 17.45 -15.14
CA ASP A 120 7.49 18.07 -15.56
C ASP A 120 6.40 17.02 -15.87
N SER A 121 6.78 15.95 -16.61
CA SER A 121 5.91 14.84 -16.99
C SER A 121 5.42 13.95 -15.85
N PHE A 122 5.96 14.08 -14.64
CA PHE A 122 5.54 13.38 -13.42
C PHE A 122 5.22 14.34 -12.25
N SER A 123 5.12 15.64 -12.50
CA SER A 123 4.87 16.66 -11.48
C SER A 123 3.39 17.02 -11.33
N GLY A 124 3.07 17.78 -10.28
CA GLY A 124 1.73 18.31 -10.02
C GLY A 124 0.78 17.33 -9.34
N ASN A 125 -0.41 17.82 -8.96
CA ASN A 125 -1.42 17.05 -8.24
C ASN A 125 -0.81 16.34 -7.00
N THR A 126 -0.99 15.04 -6.84
CA THR A 126 -0.45 14.29 -5.70
C THR A 126 1.05 14.03 -5.78
N SER A 127 1.76 14.54 -6.79
CA SER A 127 3.22 14.48 -6.92
C SER A 127 3.88 15.73 -6.32
N GLN A 128 5.20 15.84 -6.44
CA GLN A 128 5.97 17.04 -6.12
C GLN A 128 5.69 18.18 -7.12
N PRO A 129 6.00 19.45 -6.75
CA PRO A 129 5.95 20.56 -7.70
C PRO A 129 6.97 20.40 -8.84
N CYS A 130 6.71 21.06 -9.97
CA CYS A 130 7.47 20.92 -11.20
C CYS A 130 8.90 21.47 -11.09
N LEU A 131 9.89 20.61 -11.30
CA LEU A 131 11.32 20.94 -11.25
C LEU A 131 11.68 22.00 -12.29
N GLY A 132 11.27 21.81 -13.56
CA GLY A 132 11.57 22.76 -14.63
C GLY A 132 11.05 24.17 -14.32
N SER A 133 9.84 24.26 -13.75
CA SER A 133 9.24 25.55 -13.35
C SER A 133 9.97 26.19 -12.17
N ILE A 134 10.38 25.42 -11.16
CA ILE A 134 11.14 25.95 -10.01
C ILE A 134 12.51 26.47 -10.46
N VAL A 135 13.21 25.70 -11.31
CA VAL A 135 14.53 26.09 -11.84
C VAL A 135 14.43 27.40 -12.63
N GLU A 136 13.45 27.54 -13.53
CA GLU A 136 13.29 28.78 -14.29
C GLU A 136 12.87 29.95 -13.39
N ALA A 137 12.07 29.71 -12.34
CA ALA A 137 11.67 30.75 -11.40
C ALA A 137 12.84 31.29 -10.55
N LEU A 138 13.84 30.45 -10.25
CA LEU A 138 15.03 30.83 -9.46
C LEU A 138 16.19 31.35 -10.31
N LYS A 139 16.08 31.28 -11.64
CA LYS A 139 17.15 31.65 -12.56
C LYS A 139 17.57 33.11 -12.42
N GLY A 140 18.87 33.35 -12.31
CA GLY A 140 19.45 34.68 -12.13
C GLY A 140 19.27 35.28 -10.73
N THR A 141 18.66 34.55 -9.79
CA THR A 141 18.62 34.94 -8.38
C THR A 141 19.88 34.47 -7.64
N GLU A 142 20.07 34.91 -6.40
CA GLU A 142 21.15 34.39 -5.52
C GLU A 142 20.98 32.89 -5.21
N ARG A 143 19.77 32.36 -5.38
CA ARG A 143 19.41 30.95 -5.13
C ARG A 143 19.25 30.14 -6.43
N ASP A 144 19.83 30.62 -7.53
CA ASP A 144 19.83 29.89 -8.81
C ASP A 144 20.56 28.54 -8.65
N PRO A 145 19.91 27.39 -8.94
CA PRO A 145 20.52 26.07 -8.80
C PRO A 145 21.56 25.77 -9.90
N GLY A 146 21.63 26.57 -10.96
CA GLY A 146 22.58 26.38 -12.07
C GLY A 146 22.29 25.17 -12.96
N LEU A 147 21.11 24.57 -12.85
CA LEU A 147 20.69 23.43 -13.67
C LEU A 147 20.31 23.87 -15.08
N ASP A 148 20.72 23.10 -16.10
CA ASP A 148 20.44 23.40 -17.50
C ASP A 148 18.98 23.07 -17.88
N PRO A 149 18.14 24.07 -18.23
CA PRO A 149 16.74 23.84 -18.60
C PRO A 149 16.57 23.03 -19.89
N GLN A 150 17.58 22.99 -20.77
CA GLN A 150 17.54 22.13 -21.95
C GLN A 150 17.59 20.66 -21.56
N TRP A 151 18.49 20.29 -20.65
CA TRP A 151 18.61 18.91 -20.18
C TRP A 151 17.40 18.48 -19.36
N ILE A 152 16.83 19.35 -18.52
CA ILE A 152 15.59 19.05 -17.78
C ILE A 152 14.46 18.69 -18.76
N ARG A 153 14.25 19.49 -19.81
CA ARG A 153 13.22 19.21 -20.82
C ARG A 153 13.48 17.90 -21.57
N HIS A 154 14.72 17.63 -21.97
CA HIS A 154 15.07 16.39 -22.66
C HIS A 154 14.79 15.14 -21.80
N ILE A 155 15.11 15.19 -20.50
CA ILE A 155 14.79 14.09 -19.56
C ILE A 155 13.27 13.99 -19.39
N SER A 156 12.57 15.11 -19.30
CA SER A 156 11.10 15.13 -19.20
C SER A 156 10.41 14.48 -20.41
N PHE A 157 10.91 14.70 -21.63
CA PHE A 157 10.38 14.06 -22.85
C PHE A 157 10.48 12.54 -22.81
N TYR A 158 11.59 12.00 -22.29
CA TYR A 158 11.72 10.57 -22.08
C TYR A 158 10.65 10.06 -21.12
N TRP A 159 10.49 10.73 -19.97
CA TRP A 159 9.53 10.33 -18.96
C TRP A 159 8.08 10.49 -19.41
N GLU A 160 7.77 11.46 -20.26
CA GLU A 160 6.46 11.59 -20.90
C GLU A 160 6.14 10.36 -21.75
N ALA A 161 7.08 9.93 -22.59
CA ALA A 161 6.93 8.72 -23.40
C ALA A 161 6.82 7.45 -22.55
N VAL A 162 7.55 7.37 -21.43
CA VAL A 162 7.43 6.25 -20.47
C VAL A 162 6.07 6.26 -19.79
N ARG A 163 5.60 7.41 -19.29
CA ARG A 163 4.33 7.56 -18.57
C ARG A 163 3.14 7.08 -19.41
N ASN A 164 3.15 7.34 -20.72
CA ASN A 164 2.12 6.84 -21.65
C ASN A 164 1.97 5.31 -21.64
N GLN A 165 3.02 4.56 -21.28
CA GLN A 165 2.96 3.10 -21.17
C GLN A 165 2.21 2.63 -19.92
N TYR A 166 2.01 3.52 -18.94
CA TYR A 166 1.33 3.27 -17.67
C TYR A 166 -0.10 3.84 -17.63
N ALA A 167 -0.71 4.15 -18.78
CA ALA A 167 -2.03 4.77 -18.87
C ALA A 167 -3.13 4.05 -18.06
N ALA A 168 -3.04 2.72 -17.91
CA ALA A 168 -3.98 1.92 -17.11
C ALA A 168 -3.93 2.21 -15.59
N PHE A 169 -2.87 2.88 -15.11
CA PHE A 169 -2.63 3.19 -13.71
C PHE A 169 -2.71 4.69 -13.41
N GLU A 170 -3.14 5.50 -14.38
CA GLU A 170 -3.30 6.94 -14.19
C GLU A 170 -4.44 7.26 -13.22
N SER A 171 -4.25 8.33 -12.45
CA SER A 171 -5.28 8.90 -11.62
C SER A 171 -6.31 9.66 -12.47
N ASP A 172 -7.58 9.65 -12.06
CA ASP A 172 -8.64 10.42 -12.70
C ASP A 172 -8.63 11.92 -12.32
N LEU A 173 -7.69 12.34 -11.47
CA LEU A 173 -7.53 13.72 -11.04
C LEU A 173 -7.16 14.64 -12.22
N LYS A 174 -8.09 15.54 -12.56
CA LYS A 174 -7.93 16.49 -13.67
C LYS A 174 -7.24 17.80 -13.28
N GLY A 175 -7.06 18.05 -11.99
CA GLY A 175 -6.45 19.27 -11.50
C GLY A 175 -6.35 19.32 -9.98
N PRO A 176 -5.88 20.45 -9.44
CA PRO A 176 -5.64 20.62 -8.02
C PRO A 176 -6.90 20.49 -7.15
N ALA A 177 -6.71 20.07 -5.90
CA ALA A 177 -7.77 19.89 -4.92
C ALA A 177 -7.42 20.61 -3.60
N SER A 178 -8.04 21.77 -3.36
CA SER A 178 -7.87 22.52 -2.10
C SER A 178 -8.55 21.86 -0.90
N GLU A 179 -9.41 20.85 -1.12
CA GLU A 179 -10.03 20.01 -0.08
C GLU A 179 -8.97 19.34 0.82
N VAL A 180 -7.72 19.22 0.34
CA VAL A 180 -6.59 18.71 1.12
C VAL A 180 -6.34 19.50 2.41
N TYR A 181 -6.67 20.80 2.46
CA TYR A 181 -6.56 21.61 3.68
C TYR A 181 -7.64 21.30 4.72
N LEU A 182 -8.72 20.61 4.33
CA LEU A 182 -9.73 20.08 5.24
C LEU A 182 -9.30 18.71 5.76
N HIS A 183 -9.16 17.74 4.86
CA HIS A 183 -9.01 16.33 5.23
C HIS A 183 -7.56 15.93 5.56
N GLU A 184 -6.56 16.69 5.10
CA GLU A 184 -5.14 16.45 5.38
C GLU A 184 -4.67 15.02 5.01
N MET A 185 -5.24 14.44 3.95
CA MET A 185 -4.83 13.11 3.48
C MET A 185 -3.54 13.27 2.65
N PRO A 186 -2.48 12.51 2.94
CA PRO A 186 -1.31 12.45 2.07
C PRO A 186 -1.66 11.98 0.67
N GLY A 187 -0.84 12.34 -0.33
CA GLY A 187 -1.11 12.00 -1.73
C GLY A 187 -1.44 10.53 -1.97
N GLY A 188 -0.61 9.61 -1.46
CA GLY A 188 -0.86 8.17 -1.58
C GLY A 188 -2.05 7.65 -0.77
N GLN A 189 -2.43 8.32 0.32
CA GLN A 189 -3.64 7.94 1.06
C GLN A 189 -4.89 8.36 0.29
N PHE A 190 -4.88 9.56 -0.32
CA PHE A 190 -6.01 10.08 -1.08
C PHE A 190 -6.40 9.13 -2.23
N THR A 191 -5.42 8.73 -3.05
CA THR A 191 -5.68 7.82 -4.19
C THR A 191 -6.13 6.44 -3.74
N ASN A 192 -5.47 5.87 -2.72
CA ASN A 192 -5.85 4.56 -2.16
C ASN A 192 -7.25 4.57 -1.55
N LEU A 193 -7.60 5.60 -0.78
CA LEU A 193 -8.89 5.69 -0.10
C LEU A 193 -10.03 5.89 -1.09
N LYS A 194 -9.78 6.61 -2.20
CA LYS A 194 -10.77 6.78 -3.27
C LYS A 194 -11.11 5.45 -3.95
N GLU A 195 -10.10 4.63 -4.26
CA GLU A 195 -10.34 3.28 -4.80
C GLU A 195 -11.01 2.35 -3.78
N GLN A 196 -10.68 2.45 -2.48
CA GLN A 196 -11.36 1.70 -1.42
C GLN A 196 -12.83 2.11 -1.26
N ALA A 197 -13.12 3.42 -1.26
CA ALA A 197 -14.48 3.94 -1.22
C ALA A 197 -15.28 3.41 -2.42
N ARG A 198 -14.68 3.42 -3.61
CA ARG A 198 -15.28 2.86 -4.82
C ARG A 198 -15.56 1.36 -4.70
N SER A 199 -14.63 0.56 -4.19
CA SER A 199 -14.85 -0.88 -4.01
C SER A 199 -15.95 -1.20 -2.98
N LEU A 200 -16.24 -0.28 -2.07
CA LEU A 200 -17.33 -0.37 -1.09
C LEU A 200 -18.64 0.27 -1.57
N GLY A 201 -18.71 0.77 -2.82
CA GLY A 201 -19.90 1.44 -3.35
C GLY A 201 -20.14 2.84 -2.78
N LEU A 202 -19.14 3.46 -2.16
CA LEU A 202 -19.19 4.80 -1.56
C LEU A 202 -18.64 5.90 -2.48
N GLU A 203 -18.44 5.62 -3.77
CA GLU A 203 -17.88 6.56 -4.75
C GLU A 203 -18.67 7.88 -4.81
N THR A 204 -20.01 7.80 -4.80
CA THR A 204 -20.89 8.98 -4.83
C THR A 204 -20.95 9.73 -3.50
N ARG A 205 -20.42 9.15 -2.42
CA ARG A 205 -20.35 9.71 -1.07
C ARG A 205 -18.92 10.16 -0.70
N TRP A 206 -18.05 10.37 -1.68
CA TRP A 206 -16.65 10.72 -1.44
C TRP A 206 -16.47 11.92 -0.49
N HIS A 207 -17.26 12.97 -0.65
CA HIS A 207 -17.16 14.16 0.20
C HIS A 207 -17.56 13.88 1.66
N GLU A 208 -18.47 12.93 1.91
CA GLU A 208 -18.77 12.46 3.26
C GLU A 208 -17.58 11.69 3.85
N VAL A 209 -16.88 10.89 3.03
CA VAL A 209 -15.64 10.19 3.43
C VAL A 209 -14.53 11.20 3.76
N ALA A 210 -14.36 12.25 2.96
CA ALA A 210 -13.39 13.31 3.21
C ALA A 210 -13.68 14.06 4.52
N GLN A 211 -14.94 14.41 4.78
CA GLN A 211 -15.36 15.03 6.04
C GLN A 211 -15.17 14.07 7.23
N ALA A 212 -15.61 12.82 7.10
CA ALA A 212 -15.43 11.82 8.16
C ALA A 212 -13.94 11.59 8.47
N TYR A 213 -13.05 11.65 7.48
CA TYR A 213 -11.61 11.56 7.68
C TYR A 213 -11.06 12.72 8.54
N HIS A 214 -11.54 13.94 8.30
CA HIS A 214 -11.24 15.10 9.14
C HIS A 214 -11.77 14.90 10.57
N ASP A 215 -13.03 14.49 10.71
CA ASP A 215 -13.69 14.29 12.01
C ASP A 215 -13.00 13.19 12.83
N VAL A 216 -12.60 12.10 12.18
CA VAL A 216 -11.83 11.01 12.79
C VAL A 216 -10.47 11.49 13.27
N ASN A 217 -9.77 12.33 12.49
CA ASN A 217 -8.49 12.89 12.91
C ASN A 217 -8.64 13.64 14.24
N LEU A 218 -9.65 14.51 14.33
CA LEU A 218 -9.92 15.27 15.56
C LEU A 218 -10.34 14.35 16.71
N MET A 219 -11.21 13.37 16.45
CA MET A 219 -11.64 12.36 17.42
C MET A 219 -10.46 11.53 17.97
N PHE A 220 -9.42 11.27 17.17
CA PHE A 220 -8.18 10.61 17.61
C PHE A 220 -7.20 11.55 18.34
N GLY A 221 -7.61 12.78 18.62
CA GLY A 221 -6.81 13.77 19.35
C GLY A 221 -5.89 14.59 18.45
N ASP A 222 -6.23 14.72 17.16
CA ASP A 222 -5.50 15.46 16.13
C ASP A 222 -4.08 14.94 15.92
N ILE A 223 -3.87 14.07 14.92
CA ILE A 223 -2.63 13.32 14.75
C ILE A 223 -1.88 13.68 13.46
N VAL A 224 -0.58 13.36 13.45
CA VAL A 224 0.21 13.32 12.22
C VAL A 224 -0.26 12.14 11.38
N LYS A 225 -0.65 12.39 10.13
CA LYS A 225 -1.23 11.40 9.22
C LYS A 225 -0.28 11.09 8.08
N VAL A 226 0.50 10.02 8.22
CA VAL A 226 1.35 9.46 7.16
C VAL A 226 1.41 7.96 7.36
N THR A 227 1.66 7.17 6.31
CA THR A 227 1.66 5.71 6.43
C THR A 227 2.47 5.23 7.65
N PRO A 228 1.89 4.39 8.53
CA PRO A 228 0.54 3.79 8.46
C PRO A 228 -0.58 4.58 9.19
N SER A 229 -0.32 5.67 9.91
CA SER A 229 -1.37 6.38 10.68
C SER A 229 -2.46 6.98 9.79
N SER A 230 -2.12 7.43 8.58
CA SER A 230 -3.10 7.90 7.59
C SER A 230 -4.09 6.81 7.16
N LYS A 231 -3.64 5.54 7.11
CA LYS A 231 -4.50 4.39 6.82
C LYS A 231 -5.49 4.19 7.96
N VAL A 232 -5.03 4.25 9.22
CA VAL A 232 -5.90 4.04 10.39
C VAL A 232 -7.07 5.02 10.40
N VAL A 233 -6.80 6.30 10.11
CA VAL A 233 -7.85 7.32 9.97
C VAL A 233 -8.80 6.98 8.80
N GLY A 234 -8.25 6.49 7.69
CA GLY A 234 -9.03 6.08 6.51
C GLY A 234 -9.96 4.91 6.76
N ASP A 235 -9.45 3.84 7.38
CA ASP A 235 -10.22 2.64 7.74
C ASP A 235 -11.41 3.03 8.65
N MET A 236 -11.17 3.89 9.64
CA MET A 236 -12.21 4.39 10.53
C MET A 236 -13.23 5.27 9.80
N ALA A 237 -12.78 6.18 8.93
CA ALA A 237 -13.67 7.06 8.16
C ALA A 237 -14.59 6.26 7.23
N LEU A 238 -14.05 5.26 6.52
CA LEU A 238 -14.85 4.37 5.69
C LEU A 238 -15.86 3.57 6.51
N MET A 239 -15.45 3.06 7.67
CA MET A 239 -16.37 2.36 8.58
C MET A 239 -17.50 3.28 9.04
N MET A 240 -17.17 4.52 9.44
CA MET A 240 -18.18 5.47 9.90
C MET A 240 -19.19 5.83 8.82
N VAL A 241 -18.73 6.12 7.59
CA VAL A 241 -19.63 6.45 6.48
C VAL A 241 -20.45 5.24 6.02
N SER A 242 -19.85 4.04 5.94
CA SER A 242 -20.57 2.83 5.52
C SER A 242 -21.66 2.40 6.51
N GLN A 243 -21.52 2.76 7.80
CA GLN A 243 -22.47 2.41 8.87
C GLN A 243 -23.29 3.61 9.36
N ASP A 244 -23.22 4.76 8.66
CA ASP A 244 -23.87 6.02 9.03
C ASP A 244 -23.65 6.41 10.52
N LEU A 245 -22.42 6.24 10.99
CA LEU A 245 -22.00 6.57 12.36
C LEU A 245 -21.45 7.99 12.46
N THR A 246 -21.87 8.71 13.49
CA THR A 246 -21.29 10.01 13.88
C THR A 246 -20.16 9.85 14.89
N VAL A 247 -19.35 10.89 15.11
CA VAL A 247 -18.36 10.91 16.21
C VAL A 247 -19.03 10.66 17.57
N ALA A 248 -20.20 11.26 17.80
CA ALA A 248 -20.96 11.08 19.04
C ALA A 248 -21.38 9.60 19.24
N ASP A 249 -21.72 8.89 18.17
CA ASP A 249 -21.99 7.45 18.23
C ASP A 249 -20.77 6.64 18.65
N VAL A 250 -19.61 6.98 18.07
CA VAL A 250 -18.34 6.30 18.35
C VAL A 250 -17.88 6.56 19.78
N GLU A 251 -18.03 7.77 20.29
CA GLU A 251 -17.62 8.15 21.64
C GLU A 251 -18.63 7.70 22.72
N ASN A 252 -19.89 7.46 22.36
CA ASN A 252 -20.92 7.05 23.30
C ASN A 252 -20.55 5.72 24.00
N PRO A 253 -20.35 5.69 25.34
CA PRO A 253 -19.93 4.48 26.04
C PRO A 253 -21.00 3.37 26.04
N ALA A 254 -22.27 3.71 25.77
CA ALA A 254 -23.37 2.74 25.73
C ALA A 254 -23.55 2.06 24.35
N LYS A 255 -22.91 2.58 23.30
CA LYS A 255 -22.99 2.01 21.94
C LYS A 255 -21.75 1.15 21.69
N ASP A 256 -21.92 -0.14 21.45
CA ASP A 256 -20.81 -1.01 21.07
C ASP A 256 -20.34 -0.67 19.65
N ILE A 257 -19.03 -0.67 19.45
CA ILE A 257 -18.38 -0.33 18.18
C ILE A 257 -17.35 -1.42 17.90
N ALA A 258 -17.46 -2.06 16.75
CA ALA A 258 -16.46 -2.98 16.23
C ALA A 258 -15.37 -2.18 15.51
N PHE A 259 -14.42 -1.63 16.27
CA PHE A 259 -13.32 -0.84 15.69
C PHE A 259 -12.49 -1.68 14.71
N PRO A 260 -12.01 -1.09 13.60
CA PRO A 260 -11.05 -1.76 12.73
C PRO A 260 -9.77 -2.12 13.50
N ASP A 261 -9.16 -3.27 13.18
CA ASP A 261 -7.94 -3.74 13.85
C ASP A 261 -6.80 -2.71 13.82
N SER A 262 -6.72 -1.92 12.73
CA SER A 262 -5.74 -0.84 12.59
C SER A 262 -5.93 0.26 13.63
N VAL A 263 -7.17 0.57 14.01
CA VAL A 263 -7.51 1.55 15.05
C VAL A 263 -7.16 0.99 16.43
N VAL A 264 -7.54 -0.27 16.70
CA VAL A 264 -7.21 -0.95 17.97
C VAL A 264 -5.70 -1.01 18.16
N SER A 265 -4.95 -1.42 17.13
CA SER A 265 -3.48 -1.49 17.14
C SER A 265 -2.83 -0.12 17.38
N MET A 266 -3.31 0.94 16.72
CA MET A 266 -2.82 2.29 16.95
C MET A 266 -3.08 2.75 18.39
N LEU A 267 -4.31 2.60 18.88
CA LEU A 267 -4.70 3.01 20.24
C LEU A 267 -4.03 2.14 21.32
N ARG A 268 -3.63 0.90 21.00
CA ARG A 268 -2.77 0.08 21.87
C ARG A 268 -1.36 0.63 21.97
N GLY A 269 -0.89 1.37 20.96
CA GLY A 269 0.44 1.97 20.91
C GLY A 269 1.40 1.28 19.94
N ASP A 270 0.94 0.34 19.11
CA ASP A 270 1.80 -0.45 18.22
C ASP A 270 2.44 0.39 17.10
N LEU A 271 1.86 1.56 16.80
CA LEU A 271 2.43 2.53 15.85
C LEU A 271 3.36 3.56 16.52
N GLY A 272 3.52 3.46 17.83
CA GLY A 272 4.22 4.43 18.67
C GLY A 272 3.27 5.40 19.38
N GLN A 273 3.83 6.52 19.85
CA GLN A 273 3.10 7.49 20.66
C GLN A 273 2.84 8.78 19.87
N SER A 274 1.60 9.28 19.93
CA SER A 274 1.24 10.59 19.39
C SER A 274 1.67 11.71 20.35
N PRO A 275 2.10 12.88 19.86
CA PRO A 275 2.29 14.05 20.69
C PRO A 275 1.03 14.35 21.51
N GLY A 276 1.15 14.42 22.84
CA GLY A 276 0.02 14.60 23.75
C GLY A 276 -0.77 13.34 24.12
N GLY A 277 -0.40 12.17 23.59
CA GLY A 277 -1.04 10.89 23.88
C GLY A 277 -2.36 10.66 23.13
N TRP A 278 -3.11 9.66 23.59
CA TRP A 278 -4.40 9.26 23.00
C TRP A 278 -5.59 9.71 23.87
N PRO A 279 -6.75 10.05 23.29
CA PRO A 279 -7.95 10.35 24.07
C PRO A 279 -8.36 9.17 24.97
N ALA A 280 -8.27 9.36 26.30
CA ALA A 280 -8.32 8.25 27.27
C ALA A 280 -9.63 7.45 27.24
N ALA A 281 -10.77 8.13 27.05
CA ALA A 281 -12.08 7.47 26.97
C ALA A 281 -12.20 6.57 25.73
N LEU A 282 -11.75 7.08 24.58
CA LEU A 282 -11.75 6.34 23.31
C LEU A 282 -10.78 5.17 23.35
N GLN A 283 -9.56 5.39 23.85
CA GLN A 283 -8.56 4.32 24.02
C GLN A 283 -9.11 3.20 24.90
N LYS A 284 -9.70 3.54 26.06
CA LYS A 284 -10.31 2.53 26.96
C LYS A 284 -11.43 1.75 26.27
N LYS A 285 -12.28 2.43 25.48
CA LYS A 285 -13.39 1.81 24.75
C LYS A 285 -12.88 0.84 23.68
N ALA A 286 -11.93 1.27 22.86
CA ALA A 286 -11.39 0.45 21.77
C ALA A 286 -10.62 -0.78 22.27
N LEU A 287 -9.88 -0.64 23.38
CA LEU A 287 -9.05 -1.73 23.92
C LEU A 287 -9.81 -2.75 24.77
N LYS A 288 -11.06 -2.48 25.16
CA LYS A 288 -11.92 -3.41 25.93
C LYS A 288 -11.22 -4.07 27.14
N GLY A 289 -10.32 -3.33 27.80
CA GLY A 289 -9.56 -3.80 28.97
C GLY A 289 -8.12 -4.26 28.69
N GLU A 290 -7.71 -4.35 27.43
CA GLU A 290 -6.30 -4.56 27.06
C GLU A 290 -5.44 -3.36 27.51
N LYS A 291 -4.22 -3.63 27.97
CA LYS A 291 -3.30 -2.58 28.43
C LYS A 291 -2.54 -1.97 27.26
N PRO A 292 -2.58 -0.65 27.05
CA PRO A 292 -1.77 -0.01 26.03
C PRO A 292 -0.28 -0.05 26.41
N ILE A 293 0.57 -0.07 25.40
CA ILE A 293 2.02 0.05 25.52
C ILE A 293 2.43 1.52 25.38
N THR A 294 3.45 1.93 26.13
CA THR A 294 4.00 3.30 26.13
C THR A 294 5.47 3.36 25.70
N VAL A 295 6.08 2.19 25.52
CA VAL A 295 7.47 2.03 25.06
C VAL A 295 7.50 1.86 23.54
N ARG A 296 8.70 1.93 22.95
CA ARG A 296 8.89 1.68 21.51
C ARG A 296 8.42 0.26 21.18
N PRO A 297 7.46 0.04 20.26
CA PRO A 297 6.92 -1.30 19.99
C PRO A 297 8.01 -2.34 19.69
N GLY A 298 9.03 -1.95 18.92
CA GLY A 298 10.16 -2.81 18.59
C GLY A 298 11.04 -3.21 19.78
N SER A 299 10.96 -2.55 20.94
CA SER A 299 11.71 -2.97 22.15
C SER A 299 11.07 -4.15 22.88
N LEU A 300 9.80 -4.46 22.56
CA LEU A 300 9.09 -5.61 23.12
C LEU A 300 9.37 -6.91 22.35
N LEU A 301 9.95 -6.80 21.16
CA LEU A 301 10.32 -7.94 20.33
C LEU A 301 11.57 -8.63 20.90
N LYS A 302 11.54 -9.97 20.91
CA LYS A 302 12.74 -10.75 21.21
C LYS A 302 13.73 -10.63 20.05
N PRO A 303 15.05 -10.67 20.32
CA PRO A 303 16.05 -10.76 19.26
C PRO A 303 15.74 -11.92 18.31
N ALA A 304 15.77 -11.66 17.01
CA ALA A 304 15.53 -12.68 15.99
C ALA A 304 16.76 -13.58 15.81
N ASP A 305 16.56 -14.88 15.67
CA ASP A 305 17.62 -15.79 15.22
C ASP A 305 17.73 -15.75 13.70
N LEU A 306 18.56 -14.83 13.21
CA LEU A 306 18.75 -14.62 11.78
C LEU A 306 19.42 -15.81 11.08
N LYS A 307 20.24 -16.60 11.80
CA LYS A 307 20.90 -17.78 11.23
C LYS A 307 19.90 -18.92 11.02
N ALA A 308 19.07 -19.18 12.02
CA ALA A 308 17.98 -20.15 11.89
C ALA A 308 16.99 -19.72 10.80
N SER A 309 16.55 -18.46 10.83
CA SER A 309 15.58 -17.94 9.85
C SER A 309 16.10 -18.04 8.41
N ARG A 310 17.39 -17.73 8.18
CA ARG A 310 18.04 -17.90 6.87
C ARG A 310 18.06 -19.35 6.44
N LYS A 311 18.46 -20.26 7.33
CA LYS A 311 18.51 -21.70 7.02
C LYS A 311 17.13 -22.23 6.64
N ASP A 312 16.09 -21.82 7.36
CA ASP A 312 14.72 -22.26 7.12
C ASP A 312 14.23 -21.83 5.73
N ILE A 313 14.43 -20.56 5.35
CA ILE A 313 14.00 -20.08 4.04
C ILE A 313 14.85 -20.63 2.89
N GLU A 314 16.17 -20.75 3.06
CA GLU A 314 17.04 -21.36 2.05
C GLU A 314 16.70 -22.83 1.82
N THR A 315 16.28 -23.55 2.87
CA THR A 315 15.78 -24.93 2.75
C THR A 315 14.46 -24.96 1.99
N LYS A 316 13.52 -24.05 2.32
CA LYS A 316 12.21 -23.97 1.66
C LYS A 316 12.31 -23.61 0.17
N LEU A 317 13.27 -22.77 -0.20
CA LEU A 317 13.49 -22.34 -1.59
C LEU A 317 14.52 -23.21 -2.32
N GLU A 318 15.09 -24.22 -1.65
CA GLU A 318 16.13 -25.12 -2.19
C GLU A 318 17.34 -24.39 -2.81
N ARG A 319 17.62 -23.17 -2.35
CA ARG A 319 18.73 -22.34 -2.84
C ARG A 319 19.24 -21.38 -1.77
N LYS A 320 20.47 -20.91 -1.93
CA LYS A 320 21.03 -19.85 -1.09
C LYS A 320 20.42 -18.49 -1.44
N LEU A 321 20.31 -17.63 -0.43
CA LEU A 321 19.89 -16.24 -0.59
C LEU A 321 21.11 -15.30 -0.49
N SER A 322 21.15 -14.29 -1.35
CA SER A 322 22.01 -13.13 -1.12
C SER A 322 21.56 -12.35 0.14
N GLU A 323 22.40 -11.45 0.65
CA GLU A 323 22.00 -10.58 1.78
C GLU A 323 20.77 -9.72 1.44
N TYR A 324 20.66 -9.24 0.20
CA TYR A 324 19.51 -8.44 -0.24
C TYR A 324 18.21 -9.26 -0.29
N GLU A 325 18.28 -10.50 -0.75
CA GLU A 325 17.12 -11.40 -0.76
C GLU A 325 16.70 -11.79 0.65
N PHE A 326 17.67 -12.09 1.52
CA PHE A 326 17.34 -12.43 2.91
C PHE A 326 16.74 -11.22 3.66
N ALA A 327 17.28 -10.01 3.46
CA ALA A 327 16.69 -8.79 3.98
C ALA A 327 15.27 -8.54 3.42
N SER A 328 15.05 -8.79 2.13
CA SER A 328 13.74 -8.67 1.50
C SER A 328 12.73 -9.66 2.10
N TRP A 329 13.15 -10.90 2.36
CA TRP A 329 12.34 -11.90 3.03
C TRP A 329 12.05 -11.54 4.49
N LEU A 330 13.02 -11.01 5.24
CA LEU A 330 12.79 -10.56 6.62
C LEU A 330 11.73 -9.45 6.69
N MET A 331 11.69 -8.56 5.69
CA MET A 331 10.70 -7.49 5.61
C MET A 331 9.34 -7.99 5.13
N TYR A 332 9.31 -8.89 4.15
CA TYR A 332 8.08 -9.39 3.53
C TYR A 332 8.14 -10.91 3.24
N PRO A 333 8.01 -11.78 4.24
CA PRO A 333 8.27 -13.22 4.09
C PRO A 333 7.43 -13.90 3.00
N LYS A 334 6.13 -13.64 3.01
CA LYS A 334 5.19 -14.19 2.02
C LYS A 334 5.45 -13.62 0.62
N VAL A 335 5.51 -12.29 0.50
CA VAL A 335 5.71 -11.62 -0.80
C VAL A 335 7.01 -12.06 -1.46
N PHE A 336 8.11 -12.16 -0.70
CA PHE A 336 9.37 -12.65 -1.24
C PHE A 336 9.28 -14.11 -1.67
N THR A 337 8.64 -14.98 -0.88
CA THR A 337 8.46 -16.39 -1.25
C THR A 337 7.66 -16.53 -2.55
N ASP A 338 6.56 -15.78 -2.68
CA ASP A 338 5.72 -15.77 -3.87
C ASP A 338 6.49 -15.20 -5.08
N PHE A 339 7.27 -14.14 -4.87
CA PHE A 339 8.16 -13.56 -5.89
C PHE A 339 9.23 -14.56 -6.35
N ALA A 340 9.87 -15.29 -5.45
CA ALA A 340 10.87 -16.29 -5.79
C ALA A 340 10.25 -17.44 -6.62
N ALA A 341 9.06 -17.91 -6.23
CA ALA A 341 8.32 -18.91 -7.01
C ALA A 341 7.90 -18.39 -8.39
N ALA A 342 7.50 -17.12 -8.49
CA ALA A 342 7.19 -16.48 -9.76
C ALA A 342 8.43 -16.33 -10.65
N GLN A 343 9.58 -15.97 -10.09
CA GLN A 343 10.85 -15.93 -10.82
C GLN A 343 11.30 -17.30 -11.31
N GLU A 344 11.11 -18.35 -10.53
CA GLU A 344 11.40 -19.73 -10.96
C GLU A 344 10.48 -20.17 -12.10
N THR A 345 9.21 -19.76 -12.05
CA THR A 345 8.21 -20.12 -13.07
C THR A 345 8.39 -19.33 -14.38
N TYR A 346 8.60 -18.02 -14.30
CA TYR A 346 8.56 -17.11 -15.45
C TYR A 346 9.92 -16.54 -15.85
N GLY A 347 10.95 -16.71 -15.03
CA GLY A 347 12.26 -16.09 -15.23
C GLY A 347 12.27 -14.59 -14.91
N PRO A 348 13.29 -13.85 -15.38
CA PRO A 348 13.50 -12.44 -15.05
C PRO A 348 12.57 -11.53 -15.88
N VAL A 349 11.28 -11.46 -15.51
CA VAL A 349 10.28 -10.66 -16.24
C VAL A 349 10.57 -9.15 -16.30
N SER A 350 11.50 -8.64 -15.48
CA SER A 350 11.94 -7.25 -15.49
C SER A 350 12.69 -6.84 -16.76
N VAL A 351 13.15 -7.79 -17.58
CA VAL A 351 13.81 -7.50 -18.87
C VAL A 351 12.81 -7.29 -20.01
N LEU A 352 11.52 -7.56 -19.77
CA LEU A 352 10.48 -7.37 -20.76
C LEU A 352 10.22 -5.86 -20.96
N PRO A 353 10.01 -5.40 -22.21
CA PRO A 353 9.48 -4.07 -22.45
C PRO A 353 8.14 -3.88 -21.71
N THR A 354 7.91 -2.71 -21.10
CA THR A 354 6.71 -2.43 -20.31
C THR A 354 5.39 -2.79 -21.02
N PRO A 355 5.20 -2.47 -22.33
CA PRO A 355 3.96 -2.85 -23.01
C PRO A 355 3.83 -4.38 -23.14
N THR A 356 4.92 -5.09 -23.38
CA THR A 356 4.95 -6.56 -23.44
C THR A 356 4.67 -7.17 -22.06
N TYR A 357 5.20 -6.58 -21.00
CA TYR A 357 4.94 -7.02 -19.64
C TYR A 357 3.45 -6.94 -19.28
N PHE A 358 2.78 -5.84 -19.62
CA PHE A 358 1.35 -5.67 -19.30
C PHE A 358 0.39 -6.35 -20.28
N TYR A 359 0.72 -6.39 -21.57
CA TYR A 359 -0.23 -6.73 -22.62
C TYR A 359 0.21 -7.89 -23.53
N GLY A 360 1.40 -8.46 -23.30
CA GLY A 360 1.96 -9.52 -24.13
C GLY A 360 2.41 -9.05 -25.51
N MET A 361 2.49 -9.99 -26.45
CA MET A 361 2.86 -9.75 -27.85
C MET A 361 1.67 -10.01 -28.77
N LYS A 362 1.63 -9.31 -29.90
CA LYS A 362 0.71 -9.56 -31.02
C LYS A 362 1.39 -10.44 -32.08
N SER A 363 0.60 -10.96 -33.01
CA SER A 363 1.13 -11.67 -34.18
C SER A 363 2.06 -10.74 -34.96
N GLU A 364 3.19 -11.28 -35.40
CA GLU A 364 4.29 -10.57 -36.08
C GLU A 364 5.12 -9.61 -35.22
N ASP A 365 4.82 -9.44 -33.93
CA ASP A 365 5.68 -8.66 -33.04
C ASP A 365 7.05 -9.34 -32.87
N GLU A 366 8.10 -8.53 -32.83
CA GLU A 366 9.46 -8.94 -32.52
C GLU A 366 10.01 -8.07 -31.38
N ILE A 367 10.58 -8.72 -30.37
CA ILE A 367 11.18 -8.05 -29.21
C ILE A 367 12.59 -8.57 -28.94
N PHE A 368 13.40 -7.70 -28.35
CA PHE A 368 14.77 -7.96 -27.94
C PHE A 368 14.84 -7.95 -26.41
N LEU A 369 15.29 -9.05 -25.82
CA LEU A 369 15.38 -9.22 -24.38
C LEU A 369 16.83 -9.41 -23.96
N ASP A 370 17.42 -8.39 -23.35
CA ASP A 370 18.77 -8.46 -22.80
C ASP A 370 18.73 -9.15 -21.44
N ILE A 371 19.12 -10.43 -21.40
CA ILE A 371 19.11 -11.24 -20.18
C ILE A 371 20.41 -11.10 -19.38
N GLU A 372 21.53 -10.89 -20.08
CA GLU A 372 22.85 -10.64 -19.51
C GLU A 372 23.69 -9.81 -20.49
N LYS A 373 24.79 -9.23 -20.03
CA LYS A 373 25.71 -8.48 -20.90
C LYS A 373 26.19 -9.35 -22.06
N GLY A 374 25.83 -8.95 -23.29
CA GLY A 374 26.18 -9.67 -24.52
C GLY A 374 25.28 -10.88 -24.84
N LYS A 375 24.19 -11.09 -24.10
CA LYS A 375 23.18 -12.12 -24.38
C LYS A 375 21.81 -11.49 -24.55
N THR A 376 21.36 -11.42 -25.81
CA THR A 376 20.04 -10.92 -26.20
C THR A 376 19.22 -12.07 -26.77
N LEU A 377 17.99 -12.22 -26.31
CA LEU A 377 17.01 -13.10 -26.94
C LEU A 377 16.20 -12.28 -27.94
N VAL A 378 16.17 -12.73 -29.19
CA VAL A 378 15.28 -12.22 -30.23
C VAL A 378 14.06 -13.13 -30.24
N VAL A 379 12.92 -12.59 -29.82
CA VAL A 379 11.65 -13.33 -29.72
C VAL A 379 10.68 -12.72 -30.72
N ARG A 380 10.20 -13.53 -31.67
CA ARG A 380 9.14 -13.14 -32.60
C ARG A 380 7.90 -13.98 -32.37
N CYS A 381 6.75 -13.35 -32.16
CA CYS A 381 5.47 -14.04 -32.06
C CYS A 381 4.92 -14.26 -33.48
N GLN A 382 4.85 -15.50 -33.96
CA GLN A 382 4.45 -15.80 -35.32
C GLN A 382 2.92 -15.86 -35.45
N ALA A 383 2.26 -16.64 -34.59
CA ALA A 383 0.82 -16.84 -34.67
C ALA A 383 0.23 -17.39 -33.37
N PHE A 384 -1.09 -17.25 -33.23
CA PHE A 384 -1.91 -17.90 -32.22
C PHE A 384 -2.79 -18.95 -32.90
N GLY A 385 -2.80 -20.17 -32.36
CA GLY A 385 -3.73 -21.22 -32.79
C GLY A 385 -5.09 -21.08 -32.11
N ASP A 386 -6.05 -21.89 -32.55
CA ASP A 386 -7.37 -21.98 -31.93
C ASP A 386 -7.29 -22.57 -30.51
N VAL A 387 -8.32 -22.26 -29.71
CA VAL A 387 -8.52 -22.85 -28.39
C VAL A 387 -8.88 -24.32 -28.55
N ASP A 388 -8.13 -25.20 -27.90
CA ASP A 388 -8.44 -26.64 -27.89
C ASP A 388 -9.54 -26.99 -26.87
N ASP A 389 -10.04 -28.24 -26.92
CA ASP A 389 -11.10 -28.74 -26.03
C ASP A 389 -10.77 -28.64 -24.53
N LYS A 390 -9.50 -28.36 -24.18
CA LYS A 390 -9.03 -28.17 -22.80
C LYS A 390 -8.89 -26.68 -22.44
N GLY A 391 -9.32 -25.77 -23.31
CA GLY A 391 -9.19 -24.33 -23.12
C GLY A 391 -7.76 -23.80 -23.37
N MET A 392 -6.90 -24.56 -24.06
CA MET A 392 -5.51 -24.15 -24.27
C MET A 392 -5.32 -23.59 -25.68
N VAL A 393 -4.58 -22.50 -25.78
CA VAL A 393 -4.11 -21.91 -27.05
C VAL A 393 -2.66 -22.30 -27.27
N THR A 394 -2.34 -22.68 -28.51
CA THR A 394 -0.94 -22.89 -28.92
C THR A 394 -0.41 -21.59 -29.53
N VAL A 395 0.65 -21.03 -28.94
CA VAL A 395 1.34 -19.86 -29.47
C VAL A 395 2.63 -20.31 -30.15
N PHE A 396 2.85 -19.81 -31.36
CA PHE A 396 4.03 -20.09 -32.17
C PHE A 396 4.98 -18.91 -32.07
N PHE A 397 6.20 -19.19 -31.62
CA PHE A 397 7.28 -18.22 -31.53
C PHE A 397 8.46 -18.64 -32.40
N GLU A 398 9.27 -17.67 -32.79
CA GLU A 398 10.65 -17.88 -33.17
C GLU A 398 11.54 -17.30 -32.07
N LEU A 399 12.50 -18.09 -31.59
CA LEU A 399 13.48 -17.68 -30.58
C LEU A 399 14.87 -17.84 -31.19
N ASN A 400 15.56 -16.72 -31.44
CA ASN A 400 16.87 -16.68 -32.09
C ASN A 400 16.93 -17.52 -33.39
N GLY A 401 15.94 -17.34 -34.27
CA GLY A 401 15.85 -18.07 -35.55
C GLY A 401 15.28 -19.49 -35.44
N GLN A 402 14.96 -19.98 -34.24
CA GLN A 402 14.45 -21.33 -34.05
C GLN A 402 12.96 -21.33 -33.70
N PRO A 403 12.12 -22.12 -34.41
CA PRO A 403 10.71 -22.22 -34.08
C PRO A 403 10.52 -22.87 -32.70
N ARG A 404 9.54 -22.34 -31.96
CA ARG A 404 9.10 -22.78 -30.65
C ARG A 404 7.57 -22.76 -30.64
N ARG A 405 6.98 -23.75 -29.99
CA ARG A 405 5.54 -23.79 -29.72
C ARG A 405 5.32 -23.88 -28.23
N VAL A 406 4.42 -23.07 -27.71
CA VAL A 406 4.07 -23.04 -26.28
C VAL A 406 2.56 -23.15 -26.16
N LYS A 407 2.08 -24.03 -25.27
CA LYS A 407 0.65 -24.09 -24.94
C LYS A 407 0.39 -23.27 -23.67
N VAL A 408 -0.58 -22.37 -23.75
CA VAL A 408 -1.00 -21.52 -22.64
C VAL A 408 -2.52 -21.55 -22.50
N PRO A 409 -3.08 -21.42 -21.29
CA PRO A 409 -4.53 -21.37 -21.10
C PRO A 409 -5.11 -20.05 -21.62
N ASP A 410 -6.25 -20.12 -22.31
CA ASP A 410 -6.98 -18.94 -22.77
C ASP A 410 -7.81 -18.26 -21.67
N ARG A 411 -7.11 -17.53 -20.82
CA ARG A 411 -7.74 -16.84 -19.68
C ARG A 411 -8.74 -15.77 -20.13
N ALA A 412 -8.62 -15.23 -21.34
CA ALA A 412 -9.54 -14.21 -21.86
C ALA A 412 -10.94 -14.79 -22.15
N HIS A 413 -11.01 -16.07 -22.50
CA HIS A 413 -12.26 -16.79 -22.74
C HIS A 413 -12.61 -17.77 -21.61
N GLY A 414 -12.12 -17.50 -20.40
CA GLY A 414 -12.48 -18.25 -19.19
C GLY A 414 -11.74 -19.58 -19.02
N ALA A 415 -10.75 -19.88 -19.86
CA ALA A 415 -9.87 -21.00 -19.62
C ALA A 415 -8.81 -20.59 -18.59
N SER A 416 -9.05 -20.95 -17.34
CA SER A 416 -8.03 -20.79 -16.31
C SER A 416 -6.93 -21.84 -16.48
N ALA A 417 -5.73 -21.56 -15.97
CA ALA A 417 -4.71 -22.61 -15.78
C ALA A 417 -5.18 -23.67 -14.75
N ALA A 418 -6.25 -23.38 -14.00
CA ALA A 418 -6.91 -24.35 -13.16
C ALA A 418 -7.80 -25.25 -14.03
N LYS A 419 -7.77 -26.56 -13.73
CA LYS A 419 -8.77 -27.53 -14.21
C LYS A 419 -10.14 -26.86 -14.27
N VAL A 420 -10.87 -26.96 -15.38
CA VAL A 420 -12.30 -26.63 -15.44
C VAL A 420 -12.95 -27.22 -14.19
N ARG A 421 -13.31 -26.36 -13.23
CA ARG A 421 -13.84 -26.81 -11.95
C ARG A 421 -15.32 -27.10 -12.14
N ARG A 422 -15.79 -28.19 -11.54
CA ARG A 422 -17.23 -28.47 -11.46
C ARG A 422 -17.90 -27.27 -10.79
N LYS A 423 -19.07 -26.86 -11.27
CA LYS A 423 -19.87 -25.81 -10.62
C LYS A 423 -20.79 -26.44 -9.57
N ALA A 424 -21.09 -25.70 -8.50
CA ALA A 424 -22.10 -26.09 -7.53
C ALA A 424 -23.48 -26.13 -8.21
N GLU A 425 -24.29 -27.12 -7.86
CA GLU A 425 -25.60 -27.35 -8.49
C GLU A 425 -26.63 -26.51 -7.72
N PRO A 426 -27.40 -25.63 -8.39
CA PRO A 426 -28.41 -24.84 -7.71
C PRO A 426 -29.44 -25.74 -7.02
N GLY A 427 -29.63 -25.53 -5.71
CA GLY A 427 -30.56 -26.32 -4.89
C GLY A 427 -29.99 -27.63 -4.34
N ASN A 428 -28.75 -27.99 -4.65
CA ASN A 428 -28.07 -29.12 -4.02
C ASN A 428 -27.39 -28.67 -2.73
N GLU A 429 -28.06 -28.88 -1.60
CA GLU A 429 -27.58 -28.47 -0.28
C GLU A 429 -26.24 -29.14 0.12
N GLY A 430 -25.84 -30.22 -0.56
CA GLY A 430 -24.55 -30.89 -0.36
C GLY A 430 -23.38 -30.21 -1.07
N HIS A 431 -23.63 -29.22 -1.93
CA HIS A 431 -22.59 -28.54 -2.69
C HIS A 431 -22.18 -27.22 -2.02
N VAL A 432 -20.89 -27.09 -1.68
CA VAL A 432 -20.32 -25.81 -1.23
C VAL A 432 -19.72 -25.10 -2.44
N GLY A 433 -20.45 -24.09 -2.92
CA GLY A 433 -20.00 -23.25 -4.03
C GLY A 433 -19.22 -22.02 -3.56
N ALA A 434 -18.28 -21.54 -4.38
CA ALA A 434 -17.65 -20.25 -4.20
C ALA A 434 -18.68 -19.11 -4.32
N PRO A 435 -18.86 -18.25 -3.31
CA PRO A 435 -19.81 -17.14 -3.39
C PRO A 435 -19.33 -16.03 -4.33
N MET A 436 -18.02 -15.90 -4.50
CA MET A 436 -17.36 -14.86 -5.29
C MET A 436 -16.02 -15.36 -5.84
N PRO A 437 -15.47 -14.73 -6.91
CA PRO A 437 -14.12 -15.02 -7.37
C PRO A 437 -13.07 -14.62 -6.32
N GLY A 438 -11.99 -15.39 -6.21
CA GLY A 438 -10.95 -15.14 -5.23
C GLY A 438 -9.85 -16.20 -5.23
N VAL A 439 -9.08 -16.23 -4.15
CA VAL A 439 -8.03 -17.24 -3.90
C VAL A 439 -8.35 -17.95 -2.59
N VAL A 440 -8.29 -19.28 -2.56
CA VAL A 440 -8.46 -20.03 -1.30
C VAL A 440 -7.28 -19.73 -0.37
N SER A 441 -7.50 -19.03 0.74
CA SER A 441 -6.44 -18.64 1.68
C SER A 441 -6.09 -19.79 2.63
N THR A 442 -7.10 -20.48 3.20
CA THR A 442 -6.88 -21.66 4.05
C THR A 442 -7.91 -22.76 3.76
N LEU A 443 -7.50 -24.02 4.00
CA LEU A 443 -8.38 -25.20 3.94
C LEU A 443 -8.35 -25.88 5.30
N ALA A 444 -9.49 -25.94 5.99
CA ALA A 444 -9.61 -26.40 7.37
C ALA A 444 -10.13 -27.85 7.49
N VAL A 445 -10.53 -28.48 6.37
CA VAL A 445 -11.13 -29.81 6.35
C VAL A 445 -10.51 -30.76 5.33
N ALA A 446 -10.66 -32.06 5.56
CA ALA A 446 -10.22 -33.13 4.66
C ALA A 446 -11.38 -34.09 4.30
N PRO A 447 -11.30 -34.82 3.16
CA PRO A 447 -12.28 -35.87 2.83
C PRO A 447 -12.40 -36.93 3.93
N GLY A 448 -13.63 -37.33 4.25
CA GLY A 448 -13.98 -38.27 5.32
C GLY A 448 -14.12 -37.64 6.71
N GLN A 449 -13.88 -36.33 6.85
CA GLN A 449 -14.01 -35.63 8.13
C GLN A 449 -15.47 -35.33 8.45
N ALA A 450 -15.90 -35.64 9.69
CA ALA A 450 -17.18 -35.19 10.22
C ALA A 450 -17.11 -33.71 10.61
N VAL A 451 -18.14 -32.94 10.25
CA VAL A 451 -18.26 -31.50 10.52
C VAL A 451 -19.61 -31.19 11.16
N LYS A 452 -19.65 -30.17 12.02
CA LYS A 452 -20.88 -29.66 12.65
C LYS A 452 -21.32 -28.34 12.03
N ALA A 453 -22.60 -28.01 12.18
CA ALA A 453 -23.12 -26.70 11.82
C ALA A 453 -22.26 -25.56 12.42
N GLY A 454 -21.77 -24.65 11.57
CA GLY A 454 -20.91 -23.53 11.94
C GLY A 454 -19.40 -23.79 11.87
N ASP A 455 -18.95 -25.05 11.71
CA ASP A 455 -17.54 -25.36 11.55
C ASP A 455 -16.97 -24.70 10.28
N VAL A 456 -15.76 -24.14 10.37
CA VAL A 456 -15.06 -23.55 9.23
C VAL A 456 -14.59 -24.66 8.30
N LEU A 457 -14.95 -24.55 7.03
CA LEU A 457 -14.52 -25.48 5.98
C LEU A 457 -13.25 -25.00 5.30
N LEU A 458 -13.25 -23.74 4.84
CA LEU A 458 -12.15 -23.09 4.16
C LEU A 458 -12.35 -21.57 4.22
N SER A 459 -11.29 -20.81 3.95
CA SER A 459 -11.38 -19.36 3.75
C SER A 459 -10.93 -18.94 2.36
N ILE A 460 -11.53 -17.86 1.87
CA ILE A 460 -11.26 -17.28 0.56
C ILE A 460 -10.81 -15.84 0.77
N GLU A 461 -9.67 -15.49 0.18
CA GLU A 461 -9.21 -14.12 0.04
C GLU A 461 -9.68 -13.55 -1.29
N ALA A 462 -10.47 -12.49 -1.23
CA ALA A 462 -10.87 -11.71 -2.39
C ALA A 462 -10.72 -10.23 -2.06
N MET A 463 -10.07 -9.47 -2.95
CA MET A 463 -9.87 -8.02 -2.76
C MET A 463 -9.21 -7.66 -1.40
N LYS A 464 -8.27 -8.49 -0.92
CA LYS A 464 -7.57 -8.36 0.37
C LYS A 464 -8.48 -8.50 1.61
N MET A 465 -9.70 -9.01 1.44
CA MET A 465 -10.60 -9.42 2.51
C MET A 465 -10.68 -10.93 2.56
N GLU A 466 -10.61 -11.49 3.76
CA GLU A 466 -10.75 -12.92 4.00
C GLU A 466 -12.18 -13.25 4.43
N THR A 467 -12.82 -14.19 3.73
CA THR A 467 -14.17 -14.69 4.04
C THR A 467 -14.10 -16.17 4.35
N ALA A 468 -14.53 -16.58 5.54
CA ALA A 468 -14.64 -17.98 5.91
C ALA A 468 -15.96 -18.58 5.42
N LEU A 469 -15.90 -19.78 4.84
CA LEU A 469 -17.07 -20.59 4.51
C LEU A 469 -17.30 -21.62 5.61
N HIS A 470 -18.54 -21.71 6.07
CA HIS A 470 -18.95 -22.56 7.18
C HIS A 470 -19.85 -23.70 6.72
N ALA A 471 -19.85 -24.82 7.45
CA ALA A 471 -20.83 -25.88 7.27
C ALA A 471 -22.22 -25.40 7.72
N GLU A 472 -23.24 -25.54 6.89
CA GLU A 472 -24.60 -25.11 7.23
C GLU A 472 -25.30 -26.05 8.23
N ARG A 473 -24.90 -27.33 8.26
CA ARG A 473 -25.45 -28.37 9.13
C ARG A 473 -24.47 -29.53 9.32
N ASP A 474 -24.79 -30.40 10.28
CA ASP A 474 -23.96 -31.57 10.61
C ASP A 474 -23.88 -32.55 9.44
N GLY A 475 -22.67 -33.01 9.10
CA GLY A 475 -22.44 -33.91 7.98
C GLY A 475 -21.01 -34.44 7.89
N GLU A 476 -20.70 -35.10 6.77
CA GLU A 476 -19.36 -35.62 6.46
C GLU A 476 -18.86 -35.05 5.13
N ILE A 477 -17.59 -34.63 5.08
CA ILE A 477 -16.95 -34.13 3.87
C ILE A 477 -16.71 -35.29 2.91
N ALA A 478 -17.47 -35.36 1.82
CA ALA A 478 -17.32 -36.40 0.81
C ALA A 478 -16.15 -36.12 -0.14
N GLU A 479 -16.01 -34.87 -0.59
CA GLU A 479 -14.96 -34.44 -1.52
C GLU A 479 -14.45 -33.05 -1.16
N VAL A 480 -13.14 -32.83 -1.34
CA VAL A 480 -12.52 -31.50 -1.35
C VAL A 480 -11.86 -31.30 -2.71
N LEU A 481 -12.26 -30.26 -3.43
CA LEU A 481 -11.93 -30.04 -4.84
C LEU A 481 -10.94 -28.87 -5.05
N VAL A 482 -10.49 -28.25 -3.96
CA VAL A 482 -9.57 -27.11 -3.93
C VAL A 482 -8.44 -27.32 -2.94
N LYS A 483 -7.35 -26.56 -3.09
CA LYS A 483 -6.25 -26.45 -2.13
C LYS A 483 -5.95 -24.98 -1.83
N ALA A 484 -5.27 -24.70 -0.71
CA ALA A 484 -4.80 -23.35 -0.41
C ALA A 484 -3.92 -22.81 -1.55
N GLY A 485 -4.15 -21.56 -1.94
CA GLY A 485 -3.54 -20.88 -3.07
C GLY A 485 -4.27 -21.06 -4.41
N ASP A 486 -5.30 -21.91 -4.50
CA ASP A 486 -6.07 -22.06 -5.73
C ASP A 486 -6.90 -20.81 -6.04
N GLN A 487 -6.83 -20.32 -7.29
CA GLN A 487 -7.80 -19.38 -7.84
C GLN A 487 -9.13 -20.10 -8.09
N ILE A 488 -10.22 -19.40 -7.74
CA ILE A 488 -11.60 -19.86 -7.88
C ILE A 488 -12.45 -18.75 -8.48
N ASP A 489 -13.40 -19.14 -9.33
CA ASP A 489 -14.46 -18.27 -9.84
C ASP A 489 -15.75 -18.45 -9.04
N ALA A 490 -16.66 -17.48 -9.15
CA ALA A 490 -17.99 -17.63 -8.59
C ALA A 490 -18.65 -18.95 -9.05
N LYS A 491 -19.33 -19.60 -8.10
CA LYS A 491 -20.03 -20.89 -8.24
C LYS A 491 -19.14 -22.11 -8.47
N ASP A 492 -17.81 -21.99 -8.44
CA ASP A 492 -16.95 -23.18 -8.42
C ASP A 492 -17.28 -24.07 -7.21
N LEU A 493 -17.36 -25.38 -7.43
CA LEU A 493 -17.60 -26.36 -6.39
C LEU A 493 -16.31 -26.56 -5.60
N LEU A 494 -16.34 -26.22 -4.32
CA LEU A 494 -15.18 -26.23 -3.43
C LEU A 494 -15.11 -27.53 -2.62
N ALA A 495 -16.24 -27.97 -2.08
CA ALA A 495 -16.38 -29.20 -1.32
C ALA A 495 -17.78 -29.80 -1.51
N VAL A 496 -17.91 -31.10 -1.25
CA VAL A 496 -19.18 -31.83 -1.23
C VAL A 496 -19.40 -32.40 0.16
N LEU A 497 -20.57 -32.17 0.74
CA LEU A 497 -21.02 -32.74 2.01
C LEU A 497 -22.04 -33.84 1.76
N LYS A 498 -21.94 -34.91 2.54
CA LYS A 498 -23.00 -35.90 2.74
C LYS A 498 -23.69 -35.62 4.05
N TYR A 499 -25.00 -35.43 4.00
CA TYR A 499 -25.84 -35.37 5.19
C TYR A 499 -26.48 -36.73 5.40
N GLN A 500 -26.62 -37.15 6.66
CA GLN A 500 -27.44 -38.31 6.96
C GLN A 500 -28.91 -37.92 6.74
N GLU A 501 -29.63 -38.68 5.92
CA GLU A 501 -31.08 -38.50 5.75
C GLU A 501 -31.76 -38.56 7.11
N SER A 502 -32.50 -37.50 7.46
CA SER A 502 -33.41 -37.53 8.59
C SER A 502 -34.41 -38.66 8.34
N LYS A 503 -34.46 -39.66 9.22
CA LYS A 503 -35.62 -40.58 9.28
C LYS A 503 -36.87 -39.71 9.35
N SER A 504 -37.69 -39.78 8.31
CA SER A 504 -39.02 -39.21 8.32
C SER A 504 -39.85 -39.93 9.38
N ASP A 505 -40.14 -39.23 10.47
CA ASP A 505 -41.20 -39.63 11.40
C ASP A 505 -42.53 -39.51 10.64
N ASN A 506 -42.99 -40.64 10.10
CA ASN A 506 -44.40 -40.84 9.75
C ASN A 506 -45.20 -40.84 11.05
N VAL A 507 -45.84 -39.72 11.36
CA VAL A 507 -46.94 -39.65 12.33
C VAL A 507 -48.22 -39.38 11.55
N SER A 508 -49.05 -40.42 11.44
CA SER A 508 -50.48 -40.36 11.12
C SER A 508 -51.30 -39.90 12.31
#